data_AF-A0A6H5HPP8-F1
#
_entry.id   AF-A0A6H5HPP8-F1
#
_cell.length_a   1.000
_cell.length_b   1.000
_cell.length_c   1.000
_cell.angle_alpha   90.00
_cell.angle_beta   90.00
_cell.angle_gamma   90.00
#
_symmetry.space_group_name_H-M   'P 1'
#
loop_
_entity.id
_entity.type
_entity.pdbx_description
1 polymer ?
#
loop_
_entity_poly.entity_id
_entity_poly.type
_entity_poly.pdbx_seq_one_letter_code
_entity_poly.pdbx_strand_id
1 'polypeptide(L)' 'MQCAKCDLSDPPVDPVKCATCSQRFHAACTRLESIDKWTKMNLERRECWKCDLCRHIPDPARTQLSELKPDTPVPL' A
#
# COMPACT_ATOMS: atom_id res chain seq x y z
N MET A 1 3.47 -8.24 18.00
CA MET A 1 3.43 -7.54 16.69
C MET A 1 2.13 -6.75 16.66
N GLN A 2 2.18 -5.43 16.87
CA GLN A 2 0.99 -4.58 17.00
C GLN A 2 0.48 -4.10 15.64
N CYS A 3 -0.82 -3.83 15.57
CA CYS A 3 -1.43 -3.19 14.41
C CYS A 3 -1.07 -1.70 14.37
N ALA A 4 -0.52 -1.24 13.25
CA ALA A 4 -0.11 0.16 13.05
C ALA A 4 -1.27 1.18 12.95
N LYS A 5 -2.53 0.77 13.21
CA LYS A 5 -3.70 1.67 13.21
C LYS A 5 -4.38 1.76 14.56
N CYS A 6 -4.63 0.62 15.20
CA CYS A 6 -5.48 0.56 16.39
C CYS A 6 -4.69 0.45 17.70
N ASP A 7 -3.35 0.38 17.66
CA ASP A 7 -2.42 0.32 18.81
C ASP A 7 -2.75 -0.76 19.88
N LEU A 8 -3.69 -1.65 19.55
CA LEU A 8 -4.08 -2.75 20.41
C LEU A 8 -2.90 -3.71 20.56
N SER A 9 -2.62 -4.10 21.81
CA SER A 9 -1.62 -5.13 22.13
C SER A 9 -2.02 -6.53 21.65
N ASP A 10 -3.27 -6.72 21.18
CA ASP A 10 -3.69 -7.97 20.55
C ASP A 10 -3.00 -8.14 19.18
N PRO A 11 -2.28 -9.26 18.98
CA PRO A 11 -1.63 -9.52 17.71
C PRO A 11 -2.67 -9.96 16.65
N PRO A 12 -2.64 -9.38 15.43
CA PRO A 12 -3.50 -9.83 14.34
C PRO A 12 -3.24 -11.30 14.02
N VAL A 13 -4.31 -12.11 14.02
CA VAL A 13 -4.25 -13.52 13.61
C VAL A 13 -3.84 -13.67 12.14
N ASP A 14 -4.36 -12.81 11.26
CA ASP A 14 -3.94 -12.69 9.86
C ASP A 14 -3.61 -11.22 9.53
N PRO A 15 -2.35 -10.79 9.73
CA PRO A 15 -1.96 -9.41 9.51
C PRO A 15 -1.94 -9.07 8.02
N VAL A 16 -2.72 -8.06 7.66
CA VAL A 16 -2.66 -7.44 6.35
C VAL A 16 -1.40 -6.59 6.26
N LYS A 17 -0.46 -6.99 5.39
CA LYS A 17 0.80 -6.26 5.17
C LYS A 17 0.66 -5.29 4.00
N CYS A 18 1.01 -4.02 4.21
CA CYS A 18 1.08 -3.07 3.11
C CYS A 18 2.32 -3.31 2.24
N ALA A 19 2.14 -3.39 0.92
CA ALA A 19 3.23 -3.51 -0.05
C ALA A 19 4.18 -2.29 -0.07
N THR A 20 3.68 -1.11 0.31
CA THR A 20 4.45 0.15 0.25
C THR A 20 5.18 0.44 1.56
N CYS A 21 4.47 0.60 2.68
CA CYS A 21 5.10 0.91 3.97
C CYS A 21 5.53 -0.33 4.77
N SER A 22 5.23 -1.55 4.30
CA SER A 22 5.52 -2.81 5.00
C SER A 22 4.92 -2.96 6.40
N GLN A 23 4.04 -2.04 6.81
CA GLN A 23 3.33 -2.10 8.08
C GLN A 23 2.23 -3.17 8.06
N ARG A 24 1.92 -3.70 9.25
CA ARG A 24 0.93 -4.75 9.47
C ARG A 24 -0.32 -4.19 10.13
N PHE A 25 -1.47 -4.65 9.67
CA PHE A 25 -2.77 -4.17 10.13
C PHE A 25 -3.74 -5.33 10.37
N HIS A 26 -4.66 -5.19 11.32
CA HIS A 26 -5.83 -6.07 11.37
C HIS A 26 -6.67 -5.85 10.12
N ALA A 27 -7.20 -6.91 9.50
CA ALA A 27 -8.12 -6.76 8.37
C ALA A 27 -9.31 -5.85 8.72
N ALA A 28 -9.86 -6.00 9.92
CA ALA A 28 -10.93 -5.14 10.47
C ALA A 28 -10.49 -3.69 10.74
N CYS A 29 -9.22 -3.45 11.07
CA CYS A 29 -8.70 -2.07 11.21
C CYS A 29 -8.47 -1.43 9.82
N THR A 30 -8.46 -2.18 8.72
CA THR A 30 -8.32 -1.63 7.35
C THR A 30 -9.68 -1.48 6.64
N ARG A 31 -9.67 -0.94 5.42
CA ARG A 31 -10.84 -0.88 4.52
C ARG A 31 -11.41 -2.25 4.09
N LEU A 32 -10.78 -3.35 4.48
CA LEU A 32 -11.32 -4.68 4.25
C LEU A 32 -12.49 -4.98 5.17
N GLU A 33 -12.58 -4.29 6.32
CA GLU A 33 -13.66 -4.39 7.34
C GLU A 33 -13.81 -5.78 7.99
N SER A 34 -13.31 -6.84 7.34
CA SER A 34 -13.44 -8.22 7.77
C SER A 34 -12.28 -9.07 7.25
N ILE A 35 -11.83 -10.02 8.08
CA ILE A 35 -10.78 -10.98 7.73
C ILE A 35 -11.22 -11.85 6.54
N ASP A 36 -12.51 -12.15 6.42
CA ASP A 36 -13.06 -12.94 5.31
C ASP A 36 -12.73 -12.36 3.92
N LYS A 37 -12.82 -11.02 3.76
CA LYS A 37 -12.44 -10.35 2.51
C LYS A 37 -10.95 -10.48 2.22
N TRP A 38 -10.10 -10.47 3.25
CA TRP A 38 -8.67 -10.66 3.10
C TRP A 38 -8.34 -12.09 2.68
N THR A 39 -8.92 -13.09 3.35
CA THR A 39 -8.73 -14.51 3.05
C THR A 39 -9.29 -14.90 1.68
N LYS A 40 -10.32 -14.19 1.18
CA LYS A 40 -10.85 -14.38 -0.17
C LYS A 40 -10.02 -13.68 -1.27
N MET A 41 -9.11 -12.77 -0.93
CA MET A 41 -8.24 -12.16 -1.95
C MET A 41 -7.21 -13.18 -2.48
N ASN A 42 -7.00 -13.15 -3.79
CA ASN A 42 -5.91 -13.87 -4.45
C ASN A 42 -4.55 -13.34 -3.98
N LEU A 43 -3.53 -14.21 -4.03
CA LEU A 43 -2.17 -13.91 -3.57
C LEU A 43 -1.63 -12.60 -4.18
N GLU A 44 -1.74 -12.45 -5.51
CA GLU A 44 -1.28 -11.26 -6.24
C GLU A 44 -1.91 -9.95 -5.73
N ARG A 45 -3.20 -9.99 -5.36
CA ARG A 45 -3.89 -8.83 -4.78
C ARG A 45 -3.42 -8.52 -3.37
N ARG A 46 -3.04 -9.54 -2.59
CA ARG A 46 -2.48 -9.36 -1.24
C ARG A 46 -1.07 -8.78 -1.32
N GLU A 47 -0.26 -9.25 -2.26
CA GLU A 47 1.10 -8.77 -2.50
C GLU A 47 1.12 -7.31 -2.97
N CYS A 48 0.14 -6.90 -3.78
CA CYS A 48 -0.03 -5.52 -4.23
C CYS A 48 -0.92 -4.67 -3.30
N TRP A 49 -1.35 -5.19 -2.14
CA TRP A 49 -2.28 -4.47 -1.28
C TRP A 49 -1.61 -3.26 -0.62
N LYS A 50 -2.28 -2.11 -0.67
CA LYS A 50 -1.82 -0.85 -0.06
C LYS A 50 -2.76 -0.42 1.08
N CYS A 51 -2.21 -0.01 2.21
CA CYS A 51 -2.99 0.59 3.29
C CYS A 51 -3.65 1.89 2.85
N ASP A 52 -4.56 2.43 3.67
CA ASP A 52 -5.29 3.65 3.31
C ASP A 52 -4.32 4.82 3.09
N LEU A 53 -3.34 4.97 3.98
CA LEU A 53 -2.30 6.00 3.87
C LEU A 53 -1.52 5.89 2.55
N CYS A 54 -0.98 4.71 2.24
CA CYS A 54 -0.15 4.51 1.06
C CYS A 54 -0.92 4.45 -0.26
N ARG A 55 -2.24 4.22 -0.23
CA ARG A 55 -3.07 4.25 -1.45
C ARG A 55 -3.26 5.66 -1.98
N HIS A 56 -3.26 6.66 -1.10
CA HIS A 56 -3.40 8.08 -1.48
C HIS A 56 -2.08 8.74 -1.87
N ILE A 57 -0.94 8.11 -1.59
CA ILE A 57 0.35 8.59 -2.04
C ILE A 57 0.45 8.34 -3.56
N PRO A 58 0.53 9.38 -4.39
CA PRO A 58 0.81 9.19 -5.80
C PRO A 58 2.18 8.51 -5.90
N ASP A 59 2.20 7.37 -6.58
CA ASP A 59 3.43 6.63 -6.80
C ASP A 59 4.45 7.55 -7.52
N PRO A 60 5.60 7.88 -6.90
CA PRO A 60 6.55 8.79 -7.52
C PRO A 60 7.19 8.18 -8.78
N ALA A 61 7.13 6.86 -8.97
CA ALA A 61 7.61 6.21 -10.20
C ALA A 61 6.60 6.34 -11.35
N ARG A 62 5.29 6.44 -11.08
CA ARG A 62 4.27 6.69 -12.13
C ARG A 62 4.27 8.13 -12.66
N THR A 63 4.82 9.07 -11.90
CA THR A 63 4.79 10.50 -12.27
C THR A 63 5.94 10.90 -13.22
N GLN A 64 7.00 10.09 -13.35
CA GLN A 64 8.16 10.47 -14.18
C GLN A 64 8.08 10.09 -15.68
N LEU A 65 7.00 9.48 -16.17
CA LEU A 65 6.89 9.16 -17.60
C LEU A 65 6.27 10.28 -18.45
N SER A 66 5.80 11.37 -17.84
CA SER A 66 5.16 12.49 -18.55
C SER A 66 6.05 13.72 -18.75
N GLU A 67 7.26 13.75 -18.17
CA GLU A 67 8.13 14.93 -18.20
C GLU A 67 9.47 14.75 -18.94
N LEU A 68 9.65 13.65 -19.68
CA LEU A 68 10.68 13.64 -20.73
C LEU A 68 10.12 14.31 -21.99
N LYS A 69 10.13 15.64 -21.99
CA LYS A 69 10.02 16.42 -23.22
C LYS A 69 11.36 16.26 -23.98
N PRO A 70 11.39 15.69 -25.20
CA PRO A 70 12.55 15.82 -26.07
C PRO A 70 12.62 17.24 -26.63
N ASP A 71 13.85 17.72 -26.89
CA ASP A 71 14.20 18.94 -27.64
C ASP A 71 14.16 20.25 -26.79
N THR A 72 15.17 21.13 -26.73
CA THR A 72 16.11 21.63 -27.76
C THR A 72 17.26 22.47 -27.09
N PRO A 73 18.11 23.23 -27.82
CA PRO A 73 19.53 22.97 -28.13
C PRO A 73 20.58 23.70 -27.25
N VAL A 74 21.81 23.17 -27.31
CA VAL A 74 23.07 23.74 -26.83
C VAL A 74 23.32 25.14 -27.42
N PRO A 75 23.66 26.16 -26.61
CA PRO A 75 24.27 27.38 -27.10
C PRO A 75 25.81 27.25 -27.25
N LEU A 76 26.30 27.85 -28.33
CA LEU A 76 27.65 27.85 -28.90
C LEU A 76 28.75 28.38 -27.97
#